data_AF-A0A7J6T978-F1
#
_entry.id   AF-A0A7J6T978-F1
#
_cell.length_a   1.000
_cell.length_b   1.000
_cell.length_c   1.000
_cell.angle_alpha   90.00
_cell.angle_beta   90.00
_cell.angle_gamma   90.00
#
_symmetry.space_group_name_H-M   'P 1'
#
loop_
_entity.id
_entity.type
_entity.pdbx_description
1 polymer ?
#
loop_
_entity_poly.entity_id
_entity_poly.type
_entity_poly.pdbx_seq_one_letter_code
_entity_poly.pdbx_strand_id
1 'polypeptide(L)'
;MSFVPLKDGYNTWTAGLKSIQVVGNATPIPLTPIVPILVDSGTTYFYLPRRVLEALVGTIKSTIEPTERRVALKEAEGKPPVLRNCADREYLAPLEVAFTSQDGSDVTVVIPQEVYVQVFDTDAGQLCALLLQESSQGEEDISIGQNLLRRYYLYFQYDQRRIGFADTMREAYKPKERIAALKKRRAVRPM
;
A
#
# COMPACT_ATOMS: atom_id res chain seq x y z
N MET A 1 -7.01 1.01 -17.98
CA MET A 1 -7.76 0.39 -16.88
C MET A 1 -7.34 -1.07 -16.84
N SER A 2 -7.07 -1.60 -15.66
CA SER A 2 -6.66 -3.00 -15.46
C SER A 2 -7.75 -3.74 -14.70
N PHE A 3 -8.06 -4.97 -15.08
CA PHE A 3 -9.16 -5.74 -14.51
C PHE A 3 -8.67 -6.91 -13.68
N VAL A 4 -9.28 -7.09 -12.52
CA VAL A 4 -9.02 -8.20 -11.60
C VAL A 4 -10.30 -9.02 -11.43
N PRO A 5 -10.27 -10.34 -11.66
CA PRO A 5 -11.42 -11.22 -11.42
C PRO A 5 -11.80 -11.26 -9.94
N LEU A 6 -13.08 -11.42 -9.69
CA LEU A 6 -13.58 -11.75 -8.36
C LEU A 6 -13.35 -13.21 -8.05
N LYS A 7 -13.08 -13.49 -6.78
CA LYS A 7 -13.08 -14.85 -6.24
C LYS A 7 -14.51 -15.32 -6.02
N ASP A 8 -14.81 -16.53 -6.44
CA ASP A 8 -16.11 -17.18 -6.23
C ASP A 8 -16.31 -17.54 -4.74
N GLY A 9 -17.58 -17.66 -4.32
CA GLY A 9 -17.94 -18.12 -2.96
C GLY A 9 -18.15 -17.03 -1.93
N TYR A 10 -17.89 -15.76 -2.26
CA TYR A 10 -18.10 -14.62 -1.37
C TYR A 10 -19.20 -13.71 -1.90
N ASN A 11 -20.12 -13.27 -1.03
CA ASN A 11 -21.11 -12.23 -1.34
C ASN A 11 -20.51 -10.82 -1.33
N THR A 12 -19.19 -10.72 -1.49
CA THR A 12 -18.39 -9.52 -1.31
C THR A 12 -17.44 -9.32 -2.48
N TRP A 13 -16.93 -8.09 -2.61
CA TRP A 13 -15.98 -7.72 -3.65
C TRP A 13 -14.58 -8.21 -3.34
N THR A 14 -14.36 -9.51 -3.54
CA THR A 14 -13.12 -10.17 -3.16
C THR A 14 -12.26 -10.47 -4.38
N ALA A 15 -11.01 -10.01 -4.38
CA ALA A 15 -10.03 -10.28 -5.43
C ALA A 15 -8.94 -11.25 -4.96
N GLY A 16 -8.15 -11.82 -5.87
CA GLY A 16 -6.99 -12.64 -5.50
C GLY A 16 -5.75 -11.77 -5.31
N LEU A 17 -5.29 -11.60 -4.06
CA LEU A 17 -4.05 -10.89 -3.76
C LEU A 17 -2.85 -11.86 -3.76
N LYS A 18 -1.83 -11.54 -4.56
CA LYS A 18 -0.65 -12.38 -4.76
C LYS A 18 0.54 -11.89 -3.94
N SER A 19 0.79 -10.59 -3.90
CA SER A 19 1.90 -10.01 -3.14
C SER A 19 1.71 -8.53 -2.85
N ILE A 20 2.45 -8.06 -1.84
CA ILE A 20 2.62 -6.65 -1.51
C ILE A 20 4.12 -6.35 -1.50
N GLN A 21 4.55 -5.24 -2.07
CA GLN A 21 5.95 -4.83 -2.03
C GLN A 21 6.11 -3.32 -1.81
N VAL A 22 7.22 -2.93 -1.19
CA VAL A 22 7.64 -1.53 -1.16
C VAL A 22 8.50 -1.28 -2.39
N VAL A 23 8.15 -0.27 -3.19
CA VAL A 23 8.86 0.04 -4.44
C VAL A 23 10.31 0.39 -4.15
N GLY A 24 11.23 -0.28 -4.84
CA GLY A 24 12.67 -0.13 -4.63
C GLY A 24 13.28 -1.16 -3.68
N ASN A 25 12.46 -1.96 -2.98
CA ASN A 25 12.91 -3.20 -2.38
C ASN A 25 12.93 -4.34 -3.43
N ALA A 26 13.85 -5.28 -3.28
CA ALA A 26 14.06 -6.39 -4.23
C ALA A 26 13.09 -7.56 -4.03
N THR A 27 12.55 -7.74 -2.81
CA THR A 27 11.77 -8.93 -2.45
C THR A 27 10.32 -8.55 -2.12
N PRO A 28 9.33 -8.99 -2.92
CA PRO A 28 7.92 -8.88 -2.57
C PRO A 28 7.59 -9.73 -1.34
N ILE A 29 6.60 -9.31 -0.55
CA ILE A 29 5.99 -10.13 0.51
C ILE A 29 4.97 -11.03 -0.18
N PRO A 30 5.23 -12.35 -0.31
CA PRO A 30 4.33 -13.24 -1.00
C PRO A 30 3.13 -13.58 -0.12
N LEU A 31 1.96 -13.71 -0.74
CA LEU A 31 0.74 -14.19 -0.12
C LEU A 31 0.40 -15.53 -0.77
N THR A 32 0.97 -16.60 -0.19
CA THR A 32 0.86 -17.96 -0.70
C THR A 32 0.19 -18.87 0.35
N PRO A 33 -0.94 -19.53 0.01
CA PRO A 33 -1.67 -19.45 -1.26
C PRO A 33 -2.23 -18.03 -1.51
N ILE A 34 -2.59 -17.72 -2.76
CA ILE A 34 -3.23 -16.43 -3.12
C ILE A 34 -4.38 -16.17 -2.16
N VAL A 35 -4.29 -15.08 -1.41
CA VAL A 35 -5.25 -14.76 -0.34
C VAL A 35 -6.39 -13.93 -0.91
N PRO A 36 -7.66 -14.22 -0.57
CA PRO A 36 -8.76 -13.36 -0.93
C PRO A 36 -8.62 -12.00 -0.24
N ILE A 37 -8.72 -10.90 -1.00
CA ILE A 37 -8.71 -9.55 -0.45
C ILE A 37 -10.04 -8.86 -0.70
N LEU A 38 -10.64 -8.35 0.37
CA LEU A 38 -11.88 -7.61 0.31
C LEU A 38 -11.62 -6.16 -0.11
N VAL A 39 -12.36 -5.69 -1.12
CA VAL A 39 -12.44 -4.27 -1.49
C VAL A 39 -13.62 -3.66 -0.73
N ASP A 40 -13.33 -2.92 0.35
CA ASP A 40 -14.34 -2.44 1.29
C ASP A 40 -14.31 -0.92 1.43
N SER A 41 -15.32 -0.25 0.88
CA SER A 41 -15.51 1.19 1.09
C SER A 41 -16.03 1.54 2.49
N GLY A 42 -16.41 0.57 3.33
CA GLY A 42 -16.86 0.78 4.71
C GLY A 42 -15.71 1.00 5.70
N THR A 43 -14.49 0.61 5.36
CA THR A 43 -13.30 0.81 6.20
C THR A 43 -12.39 1.94 5.70
N THR A 44 -11.64 2.54 6.61
CA THR A 44 -10.59 3.52 6.29
C THR A 44 -9.24 2.87 6.02
N TYR A 45 -8.92 1.75 6.67
CA TYR A 45 -7.56 1.20 6.72
C TYR A 45 -7.32 0.12 5.66
N PHE A 46 -6.04 -0.11 5.35
CA PHE A 46 -5.60 -1.37 4.76
C PHE A 46 -5.37 -2.36 5.91
N TYR A 47 -6.31 -3.29 6.09
CA TYR A 47 -6.19 -4.35 7.09
C TYR A 47 -5.36 -5.51 6.54
N LEU A 48 -4.39 -5.94 7.34
CA LEU A 48 -3.42 -6.97 7.01
C LEU A 48 -3.28 -7.96 8.17
N PRO A 49 -3.05 -9.25 7.87
CA PRO A 49 -2.58 -10.23 8.84
C PRO A 49 -1.32 -9.71 9.54
N ARG A 50 -1.19 -10.00 10.83
CA ARG A 50 -0.08 -9.50 11.65
C ARG A 50 1.28 -9.72 11.02
N ARG A 51 1.55 -10.94 10.52
CA ARG A 51 2.83 -11.29 9.89
C ARG A 51 3.11 -10.45 8.64
N VAL A 52 2.08 -10.20 7.83
CA VAL A 52 2.18 -9.39 6.61
C VAL A 52 2.40 -7.92 6.96
N LEU A 53 1.67 -7.42 7.96
CA LEU A 53 1.83 -6.07 8.47
C LEU A 53 3.24 -5.83 9.02
N GLU A 54 3.74 -6.71 9.89
CA GLU A 54 5.07 -6.62 10.48
C GLU A 54 6.16 -6.66 9.39
N ALA A 55 6.04 -7.57 8.41
CA ALA A 55 6.97 -7.65 7.28
C ALA A 55 6.93 -6.38 6.41
N LEU A 56 5.74 -5.84 6.16
CA LEU A 56 5.54 -4.63 5.37
C LEU A 56 6.13 -3.40 6.08
N VAL A 57 5.82 -3.22 7.36
CA VAL A 57 6.35 -2.12 8.16
C VAL A 57 7.87 -2.23 8.31
N GLY A 58 8.40 -3.44 8.55
CA GLY A 58 9.84 -3.70 8.57
C GLY A 58 10.51 -3.34 7.24
N THR A 59 9.88 -3.67 6.12
CA THR A 59 10.36 -3.30 4.78
C THR A 59 10.30 -1.80 4.52
N ILE A 60 9.22 -1.13 4.95
CA ILE A 60 9.12 0.33 4.84
C ILE A 60 10.28 0.97 5.60
N LYS A 61 10.54 0.55 6.84
CA LYS A 61 11.68 1.05 7.63
C LYS A 61 13.02 0.84 6.93
N SER A 62 13.31 -0.39 6.50
CA SER A 62 14.60 -0.72 5.87
C SER A 62 14.81 -0.02 4.53
N THR A 63 13.74 0.34 3.81
CA THR A 63 13.83 1.13 2.57
C THR A 63 14.24 2.59 2.86
N ILE A 64 13.99 3.09 4.07
CA ILE A 64 14.26 4.47 4.45
C ILE A 64 15.62 4.63 5.15
N GLU A 65 16.07 3.61 5.90
CA GLU A 65 17.36 3.59 6.60
C GLU A 65 18.62 3.93 5.77
N PRO A 66 18.69 3.72 4.44
CA PRO A 66 19.83 4.16 3.64
C PRO A 66 19.89 5.67 3.40
N THR A 67 18.87 6.43 3.80
CA THR A 67 18.91 7.90 3.79
C THR A 67 19.55 8.39 5.09
N GLU A 68 20.51 9.32 5.03
CA GLU A 68 21.17 9.91 6.22
C GLU A 68 20.19 10.51 7.24
N ARG A 69 18.91 10.62 6.88
CA ARG A 69 17.80 11.07 7.71
C ARG A 69 17.13 9.86 8.37
N ARG A 70 17.25 9.76 9.69
CA ARG A 70 16.58 8.73 10.51
C ARG A 70 15.07 8.96 10.53
N VAL A 71 14.36 8.52 9.50
CA VAL A 71 12.90 8.45 9.55
C VAL A 71 12.53 7.39 10.57
N ALA A 72 11.84 7.82 11.62
CA ALA A 72 11.45 6.95 12.72
C ALA A 72 9.95 6.70 12.67
N LEU A 73 9.58 5.42 12.68
CA LEU A 73 8.20 4.97 12.88
C LEU A 73 8.03 4.57 14.34
N LYS A 74 7.04 5.15 15.00
CA LYS A 74 6.56 4.74 16.32
C LYS A 74 5.41 3.76 16.12
N GLU A 75 5.57 2.56 16.67
CA GLU A 75 4.52 1.56 16.71
C GLU A 75 3.95 1.47 18.13
N ALA A 76 2.66 1.15 18.20
CA ALA A 76 1.98 0.80 19.43
C ALA A 76 1.01 -0.34 19.10
N GLU A 77 0.90 -1.31 20.02
CA GLU A 77 0.02 -2.47 19.82
C GLU A 77 -1.42 -2.04 19.52
N GLY A 78 -2.02 -2.67 18.51
CA GLY A 78 -3.37 -2.37 18.04
C GLY A 78 -3.55 -0.98 17.40
N LYS A 79 -2.49 -0.19 17.22
CA LYS A 79 -2.54 1.14 16.62
C LYS A 79 -1.76 1.19 15.30
N PRO A 80 -2.21 2.01 14.34
CA PRO A 80 -1.46 2.21 13.11
C PRO A 80 -0.07 2.81 13.38
N PRO A 81 0.98 2.43 12.63
CA PRO A 81 2.31 3.02 12.79
C PRO A 81 2.29 4.52 12.51
N VAL A 82 3.05 5.29 13.28
CA VAL A 82 3.07 6.76 13.17
C VAL A 82 4.48 7.25 12.86
N LEU A 83 4.62 8.16 11.89
CA LEU A 83 5.86 8.89 11.65
C LEU A 83 6.15 9.86 12.79
N ARG A 84 7.39 9.85 13.28
CA ARG A 84 7.84 10.83 14.29
C ARG A 84 7.78 12.27 13.78
N ASN A 85 8.02 12.49 12.49
CA ASN A 85 7.91 13.79 11.84
C ASN A 85 7.13 13.66 10.53
N CYS A 86 6.06 14.44 10.39
CA CYS A 86 5.22 14.47 9.19
C CYS A 86 5.97 14.86 7.91
N ALA A 87 7.04 15.66 8.01
CA ALA A 87 7.88 16.00 6.86
C ALA A 87 8.55 14.76 6.25
N ASP A 88 8.82 13.73 7.06
CA ASP A 88 9.52 12.54 6.60
C ASP A 88 8.67 11.67 5.66
N ARG A 89 7.37 11.96 5.51
CA ARG A 89 6.48 11.29 4.56
C ARG A 89 7.02 11.34 3.12
N GLU A 90 7.80 12.37 2.78
CA GLU A 90 8.32 12.55 1.41
C GLU A 90 9.34 11.48 0.99
N TYR A 91 9.94 10.80 1.98
CA TYR A 91 10.95 9.75 1.81
C TYR A 91 10.35 8.35 1.75
N LEU A 92 9.05 8.22 2.02
CA LEU A 92 8.36 6.94 1.93
C LEU A 92 8.18 6.55 0.46
N ALA A 93 8.56 5.31 0.14
CA ALA A 93 8.37 4.74 -1.18
C ALA A 93 6.92 4.27 -1.37
N PRO A 94 6.39 4.25 -2.61
CA PRO A 94 5.10 3.64 -2.87
C PRO A 94 5.05 2.17 -2.48
N LEU A 95 3.83 1.66 -2.29
CA LEU A 95 3.58 0.24 -2.26
C LEU A 95 3.11 -0.22 -3.64
N GLU A 96 3.43 -1.46 -3.99
CA GLU A 96 2.89 -2.15 -5.16
C GLU A 96 2.14 -3.38 -4.66
N VAL A 97 0.90 -3.51 -5.10
CA VAL A 97 -0.02 -4.59 -4.74
C VAL A 97 -0.34 -5.35 -6.02
N ALA A 98 0.06 -6.63 -6.06
CA ALA A 98 -0.10 -7.46 -7.23
C ALA A 98 -1.32 -8.39 -7.06
N PHE A 99 -2.27 -8.24 -7.96
CA PHE A 99 -3.46 -9.09 -8.05
C PHE A 99 -3.30 -10.11 -9.17
N THR A 100 -3.94 -11.27 -9.02
CA THR A 100 -4.04 -12.24 -10.11
C THR A 100 -5.11 -11.82 -11.10
N SER A 101 -4.77 -11.70 -12.38
CA SER A 101 -5.71 -11.39 -13.47
C SER A 101 -6.54 -12.63 -13.88
N GLN A 102 -7.44 -12.46 -14.86
CA GLN A 102 -8.18 -13.57 -15.47
C GLN A 102 -7.31 -14.56 -16.27
N ASP A 103 -6.22 -14.07 -16.88
CA ASP A 103 -5.30 -14.90 -17.68
C ASP A 103 -4.12 -15.46 -16.86
N GLY A 104 -4.12 -15.23 -15.54
CA GLY A 104 -3.07 -15.65 -14.62
C GLY A 104 -1.86 -14.71 -14.58
N SER A 105 -1.82 -13.65 -15.39
CA SER A 105 -0.82 -12.58 -15.26
C SER A 105 -1.06 -11.71 -14.03
N ASP A 106 -0.09 -10.84 -13.73
CA ASP A 106 -0.14 -9.95 -12.57
C ASP A 106 -0.69 -8.57 -12.98
N VAL A 107 -1.71 -8.12 -12.26
CA VAL A 107 -2.18 -6.73 -12.29
C VAL A 107 -1.60 -6.00 -11.09
N THR A 108 -0.66 -5.09 -11.33
CA THR A 108 -0.04 -4.30 -10.27
C THR A 108 -0.75 -2.96 -10.09
N VAL A 109 -1.11 -2.67 -8.83
CA VAL A 109 -1.67 -1.40 -8.37
C VAL A 109 -0.62 -0.70 -7.51
N VAL A 110 -0.22 0.52 -7.91
CA VAL A 110 0.81 1.31 -7.22
C VAL A 110 0.17 2.31 -6.24
N ILE A 111 0.29 2.05 -4.94
CA ILE A 111 -0.23 2.91 -3.88
C ILE A 111 0.85 3.93 -3.47
N PRO A 112 0.74 5.21 -3.86
CA PRO A 112 1.74 6.20 -3.47
C PRO A 112 1.60 6.54 -1.97
N GLN A 113 2.63 7.14 -1.40
CA GLN A 113 2.70 7.40 0.04
C GLN A 113 1.61 8.34 0.57
N GLU A 114 1.14 9.29 -0.23
CA GLU A 114 0.02 10.15 0.13
C GLU A 114 -1.33 9.40 0.28
N VAL A 115 -1.41 8.18 -0.23
CA VAL A 115 -2.62 7.35 -0.19
C VAL A 115 -2.64 6.52 1.09
N TYR A 116 -1.50 5.92 1.47
CA TYR A 116 -1.38 5.09 2.68
C TYR A 116 -0.83 5.84 3.91
N VAL A 117 -0.55 7.15 3.82
CA VAL A 117 -0.20 7.99 4.98
C VAL A 117 -1.18 9.16 5.09
N GLN A 118 -1.74 9.36 6.28
CA GLN A 118 -2.66 10.45 6.59
C GLN A 118 -2.08 11.38 7.64
N VAL A 119 -2.25 12.68 7.40
CA VAL A 119 -1.94 13.74 8.36
C VAL A 119 -3.21 14.08 9.14
N PHE A 120 -3.10 14.10 10.46
CA PHE A 120 -4.13 14.55 11.38
C PHE A 120 -3.60 15.75 12.14
N ASP A 121 -4.35 16.83 12.17
CA ASP A 121 -4.05 17.96 13.05
C ASP A 121 -4.60 17.64 14.45
N THR A 122 -3.75 17.73 15.45
CA THR A 122 -4.09 17.47 16.86
C THR A 122 -3.71 18.69 17.70
N ASP A 123 -4.22 18.77 18.94
CA ASP A 123 -3.86 19.85 19.87
C ASP A 123 -2.35 19.91 20.16
N ALA A 124 -1.64 18.77 20.01
CA ALA A 124 -0.20 18.66 20.20
C ALA A 124 0.62 18.88 18.91
N GLY A 125 -0.03 19.23 17.80
CA GLY A 125 0.59 19.38 16.48
C GLY A 125 0.15 18.31 15.47
N GLN A 126 0.95 18.11 14.43
CA GLN A 126 0.58 17.17 13.35
C GLN A 126 0.99 15.73 13.68
N LEU A 127 0.05 14.81 13.48
CA LEU A 127 0.25 13.36 13.58
C LEU A 127 0.21 12.77 12.17
N CYS A 128 1.21 11.98 11.79
CA CYS A 128 1.22 11.30 10.49
C CYS A 128 1.17 9.79 10.67
N ALA A 129 -0.01 9.20 10.46
CA ALA A 129 -0.22 7.77 10.61
C ALA A 129 -0.19 7.05 9.26
N LEU A 130 0.47 5.90 9.22
CA LEU A 130 0.33 4.93 8.13
C LEU A 130 -1.04 4.28 8.31
N LEU A 131 -1.86 4.29 7.27
CA LEU A 131 -3.19 3.69 7.23
C LEU A 131 -3.11 2.18 6.97
N LEU A 132 -2.23 1.50 7.71
CA LEU A 132 -2.01 0.06 7.73
C LEU A 132 -2.35 -0.43 9.14
N GLN A 133 -3.20 -1.45 9.25
CA GLN A 133 -3.64 -1.95 10.55
C GLN A 133 -3.73 -3.48 10.56
N GLU A 134 -3.52 -4.08 11.73
CA GLU A 134 -3.72 -5.51 11.92
C GLU A 134 -5.21 -5.84 11.78
N SER A 135 -5.54 -6.87 11.01
CA SER A 135 -6.91 -7.39 10.99
C SER A 135 -7.26 -8.02 12.34
N SER A 136 -8.44 -7.68 12.86
CA SER A 136 -9.00 -8.33 14.05
C SER A 136 -9.58 -9.73 13.77
N GLN A 137 -9.69 -10.15 12.51
CA GLN A 137 -10.34 -11.40 12.11
C GLN A 137 -9.35 -12.52 11.75
N GLY A 138 -8.05 -12.30 11.90
CA GLY A 138 -7.02 -13.34 11.77
C GLY A 138 -6.26 -13.31 10.44
N GLU A 139 -5.58 -14.41 10.12
CA GLU A 139 -4.58 -14.48 9.04
C GLU A 139 -5.17 -14.49 7.61
N GLU A 140 -6.48 -14.66 7.47
CA GLU A 140 -7.17 -14.72 6.16
C GLU A 140 -7.88 -13.41 5.80
N ASP A 141 -7.98 -12.46 6.73
CA ASP A 141 -8.72 -11.23 6.52
C ASP A 141 -7.78 -10.11 6.07
N ILE A 142 -7.74 -9.94 4.74
CA ILE A 142 -7.10 -8.81 4.09
C ILE A 142 -8.19 -7.93 3.51
N SER A 143 -8.17 -6.64 3.81
CA SER A 143 -9.09 -5.70 3.18
C SER A 143 -8.45 -4.36 2.84
N ILE A 144 -8.85 -3.82 1.70
CA ILE A 144 -8.46 -2.49 1.25
C ILE A 144 -9.61 -1.52 1.51
N GLY A 145 -9.34 -0.55 2.38
CA GLY A 145 -10.24 0.54 2.72
C GLY A 145 -10.22 1.73 1.77
N GLN A 146 -11.07 2.71 2.09
CA GLN A 146 -11.24 3.96 1.37
C GLN A 146 -9.93 4.72 1.15
N ASN A 147 -8.96 4.57 2.04
CA ASN A 147 -7.65 5.21 1.91
C ASN A 147 -7.01 4.94 0.56
N LEU A 148 -7.12 3.71 0.04
CA LEU A 148 -6.64 3.29 -1.27
C LEU A 148 -7.66 3.57 -2.36
N LEU A 149 -8.94 3.27 -2.09
CA LEU A 149 -10.00 3.39 -3.10
C LEU A 149 -10.13 4.81 -3.64
N ARG A 150 -9.92 5.84 -2.82
CA ARG A 150 -10.00 7.25 -3.25
C ARG A 150 -9.03 7.64 -4.38
N ARG A 151 -7.96 6.88 -4.61
CA ARG A 151 -6.99 7.13 -5.70
C ARG A 151 -7.46 6.57 -7.03
N TYR A 152 -8.33 5.57 -7.01
CA TYR A 152 -8.71 4.82 -8.20
C TYR A 152 -10.17 5.01 -8.53
N TYR A 153 -10.46 5.15 -9.82
CA TYR A 153 -11.79 4.93 -10.32
C TYR A 153 -11.99 3.42 -10.40
N LEU A 154 -12.91 2.93 -9.59
CA LEU A 154 -13.26 1.52 -9.49
C LEU A 154 -14.46 1.26 -10.37
N TYR A 155 -14.32 0.32 -11.31
CA TYR A 155 -15.41 -0.10 -12.16
C TYR A 155 -15.82 -1.54 -11.84
N PHE A 156 -16.94 -1.67 -11.14
CA PHE A 156 -17.50 -2.95 -10.73
C PHE A 156 -18.35 -3.54 -11.86
N GLN A 157 -17.86 -4.61 -12.50
CA GLN A 157 -18.55 -5.29 -13.59
C GLN A 157 -19.16 -6.60 -13.08
N TYR A 158 -20.40 -6.51 -12.62
CA TYR A 158 -21.14 -7.64 -12.03
C TYR A 158 -21.25 -8.84 -12.98
N ASP A 159 -21.73 -8.60 -14.21
CA ASP A 159 -21.97 -9.67 -15.19
C ASP A 159 -20.70 -10.42 -15.59
N GLN A 160 -19.55 -9.75 -15.49
CA GLN A 160 -18.23 -10.29 -15.84
C GLN A 160 -17.40 -10.68 -14.62
N ARG A 161 -17.98 -10.57 -13.42
CA ARG A 161 -17.36 -10.87 -12.12
C ARG A 161 -15.93 -10.33 -12.00
N ARG A 162 -15.76 -9.03 -12.22
CA ARG A 162 -14.43 -8.37 -12.16
C ARG A 162 -14.50 -6.92 -11.71
N ILE A 163 -13.38 -6.41 -11.20
CA ILE A 163 -13.19 -5.02 -10.79
C ILE A 163 -12.11 -4.40 -11.66
N GLY A 164 -12.45 -3.29 -12.32
CA GLY A 164 -11.52 -2.46 -13.05
C GLY A 164 -10.90 -1.39 -12.14
N PHE A 165 -9.57 -1.27 -12.15
CA PHE A 165 -8.83 -0.20 -11.51
C PHE A 165 -8.31 0.76 -12.60
N ALA A 166 -8.68 2.04 -12.49
CA ALA A 166 -8.09 3.11 -13.28
C ALA A 166 -7.52 4.19 -12.36
N ASP A 167 -6.23 4.48 -12.47
CA ASP A 167 -5.62 5.59 -11.74
C ASP A 167 -6.23 6.91 -12.21
N THR A 168 -6.90 7.62 -11.30
CA THR A 168 -7.60 8.88 -11.60
C THR A 168 -6.68 10.08 -11.64
N MET A 169 -5.45 9.93 -11.16
CA MET A 169 -4.53 11.03 -10.87
C MET A 169 -3.22 10.87 -11.65
N ARG A 170 -3.33 10.32 -12.87
CA ARG A 170 -2.25 9.90 -13.76
C ARG A 170 -1.27 11.02 -14.13
N GLU A 171 -1.64 12.29 -13.93
CA GLU A 171 -0.79 13.45 -14.23
C GLU A 171 0.14 13.87 -13.08
N ALA A 172 -0.14 13.47 -11.83
CA ALA A 172 0.60 13.99 -10.66
C ALA A 172 1.78 13.12 -10.19
N TYR A 173 1.85 11.84 -10.58
CA TYR A 173 2.81 10.89 -10.03
C TYR A 173 3.73 10.29 -11.09
N LYS A 174 5.01 10.72 -11.08
CA LYS A 174 6.06 10.23 -12.00
C LYS A 174 7.12 9.41 -11.24
N PRO A 175 6.85 8.13 -10.92
CA PRO A 175 7.72 7.31 -10.07
C PRO A 175 9.11 7.13 -10.64
N LYS A 176 9.25 6.96 -11.97
CA LYS A 176 10.56 6.82 -12.61
C LYS A 176 11.43 8.06 -12.45
N GLU A 177 10.85 9.25 -12.60
CA GLU A 177 11.57 10.52 -12.39
C GLU A 177 11.91 10.71 -10.91
N ARG A 178 11.04 10.31 -9.99
CA ARG A 178 11.25 10.44 -8.55
C ARG A 178 12.30 9.43 -8.02
N ILE A 179 12.26 8.18 -8.46
CA ILE A 179 13.29 7.16 -8.18
C ILE A 179 14.61 7.55 -8.84
N ALA A 180 14.60 8.04 -10.08
CA ALA A 180 15.79 8.57 -10.73
C ALA A 180 16.35 9.79 -9.98
N ALA A 181 15.50 10.68 -9.46
CA ALA A 181 15.91 11.80 -8.64
C ALA A 181 16.52 11.36 -7.30
N LEU A 182 15.94 10.36 -6.64
CA LEU A 182 16.50 9.74 -5.43
C LEU A 182 17.86 9.09 -5.72
N LYS A 183 17.98 8.34 -6.83
CA LYS A 183 19.26 7.75 -7.28
C LYS A 183 20.28 8.80 -7.74
N LYS A 184 19.86 9.89 -8.37
CA LYS A 184 20.73 10.98 -8.83
C LYS A 184 21.25 11.83 -7.67
N ARG A 185 20.44 12.09 -6.64
CA ARG A 185 20.90 12.70 -5.38
C ARG A 185 21.98 11.86 -4.68
N ARG A 186 21.92 10.53 -4.81
CA ARG A 186 22.93 9.59 -4.31
C ARG A 186 24.27 9.67 -5.06
N ALA A 187 24.27 10.10 -6.33
CA ALA A 187 25.46 10.07 -7.20
C ALA A 187 26.26 11.38 -7.23
N VAL A 188 25.75 12.48 -6.68
CA VAL A 188 26.31 13.84 -6.88
C VAL A 188 27.14 14.36 -5.69
N ARG A 189 27.31 13.61 -4.59
CA ARG A 189 28.22 14.04 -3.50
C ARG A 189 29.54 13.28 -3.52
N PRO A 190 30.67 13.94 -3.83
CA PRO A 190 32.00 13.39 -3.52
C PRO A 190 32.21 13.40 -2.00
N MET A 191 33.04 12.45 -1.54
CA MET A 191 33.51 12.30 -0.15
C MET A 191 34.05 13.61 0.45
#